data_AF-A0A965UNK1-F1
#
_entry.id   AF-A0A965UNK1-F1
#
_cell.length_a   1.000
_cell.length_b   1.000
_cell.length_c   1.000
_cell.angle_alpha   90.00
_cell.angle_beta   90.00
_cell.angle_gamma   90.00
#
_symmetry.space_group_name_H-M   'P 1'
#
loop_
_entity.id
_entity.type
_entity.pdbx_description
1 polymer ?
#
loop_
_entity_poly.entity_id
_entity_poly.type
_entity_poly.pdbx_seq_one_letter_code
_entity_poly.pdbx_strand_id
1 'polypeptide(L)'
;MSSLKVQGNASGAGVTTLQSANTASSTTFTLPGTDGTNGQAVTTDGSGNLSFSAVSLTAGVTGTLPVANGGTGATTITGVLKGNGTSAFTAATAGTDYLAPPSGTAILKANSGGALANATAGTDYVAPGTATTFTATQTFNGTSSVISHVMANAAETTTISATAATGTINYDVTTQSVLYYTSNASANWTVNFRGSSGTSLNTLMSTGQSITVAFLVTQGSTAYYNNAVQVDGASVTPKYQGGTAWSSGNASSIDGYTYTIVKTGNAAFTIFAAQTKFA
;
A
#
# COMPACT_ATOMS: atom_id res chain seq x y z
N MET A 1 -57.32 -38.78 54.44
CA MET A 1 -57.04 -39.94 53.57
C MET A 1 -57.08 -39.48 52.13
N SER A 2 -55.99 -39.58 51.39
CA SER A 2 -55.94 -39.18 49.98
C SER A 2 -56.60 -40.28 49.15
N SER A 3 -57.69 -39.97 48.45
CA SER A 3 -58.37 -40.91 47.55
C SER A 3 -57.79 -40.78 46.14
N LEU A 4 -57.27 -41.88 45.58
CA LEU A 4 -56.83 -41.93 44.18
C LEU A 4 -58.05 -41.78 43.28
N LYS A 5 -58.14 -40.68 42.53
CA LYS A 5 -59.25 -40.41 41.62
C LYS A 5 -58.77 -40.52 40.18
N VAL A 6 -59.04 -41.66 39.54
CA VAL A 6 -58.81 -41.85 38.10
C VAL A 6 -60.11 -41.47 37.39
N GLN A 7 -60.10 -40.42 36.56
CA GLN A 7 -61.31 -39.91 35.91
C GLN A 7 -61.10 -39.83 34.40
N GLY A 8 -62.03 -40.42 33.65
CA GLY A 8 -62.14 -40.20 32.20
C GLY A 8 -62.72 -38.81 31.90
N ASN A 9 -62.23 -38.16 30.85
CA ASN A 9 -62.56 -36.76 30.53
C ASN A 9 -63.83 -36.59 29.66
N ALA A 10 -64.12 -37.49 28.70
CA ALA A 10 -65.37 -37.47 27.92
C ALA A 10 -65.48 -38.72 27.02
N SER A 11 -66.70 -39.02 26.56
CA SER A 11 -67.16 -40.27 25.92
C SER A 11 -66.28 -40.80 24.78
N GLY A 12 -65.57 -41.89 25.07
CA GLY A 12 -64.88 -42.74 24.11
C GLY A 12 -64.56 -44.09 24.76
N ALA A 13 -64.56 -45.18 24.00
CA ALA A 13 -64.38 -46.56 24.50
C ALA A 13 -62.94 -46.92 24.94
N GLY A 14 -62.10 -45.93 25.25
CA GLY A 14 -60.71 -46.14 25.65
C GLY A 14 -60.58 -46.54 27.13
N VAL A 15 -59.57 -47.36 27.46
CA VAL A 15 -59.23 -47.75 28.84
C VAL A 15 -57.87 -47.14 29.22
N THR A 16 -57.80 -46.48 30.38
CA THR A 16 -56.53 -46.07 30.99
C THR A 16 -56.02 -47.20 31.89
N THR A 17 -54.86 -47.78 31.59
CA THR A 17 -54.24 -48.83 32.40
C THR A 17 -53.03 -48.28 33.14
N LEU A 18 -52.86 -48.68 34.40
CA LEU A 18 -51.68 -48.38 35.24
C LEU A 18 -50.97 -49.72 35.48
N GLN A 19 -49.87 -49.94 34.76
CA GLN A 19 -49.11 -51.18 34.82
C GLN A 19 -47.82 -50.95 35.60
N SER A 20 -47.60 -51.71 36.67
CA SER A 20 -46.31 -51.72 37.37
C SER A 20 -45.26 -52.51 36.58
N ALA A 21 -43.97 -52.27 36.85
CA ALA A 21 -42.91 -53.20 36.44
C ALA A 21 -43.08 -54.56 37.14
N ASN A 22 -42.44 -55.61 36.62
CA ASN A 22 -42.36 -56.91 37.29
C ASN A 22 -41.43 -56.79 38.49
N THR A 23 -41.98 -56.60 39.69
CA THR A 23 -41.20 -56.36 40.91
C THR A 23 -41.31 -57.55 41.88
N ALA A 24 -40.19 -57.95 42.48
CA ALA A 24 -40.12 -59.03 43.47
C ALA A 24 -40.67 -58.62 44.86
N SER A 25 -41.03 -57.35 45.03
CA SER A 25 -41.56 -56.75 46.26
C SER A 25 -42.58 -55.65 45.93
N SER A 26 -43.29 -55.17 46.96
CA SER A 26 -44.24 -54.06 46.86
C SER A 26 -43.54 -52.79 46.35
N THR A 27 -44.10 -52.18 45.31
CA THR A 27 -43.64 -50.89 44.77
C THR A 27 -44.61 -49.79 45.17
N THR A 28 -44.10 -48.74 45.82
CA THR A 28 -44.91 -47.58 46.24
C THR A 28 -44.47 -46.35 45.45
N PHE A 29 -45.41 -45.70 44.76
CA PHE A 29 -45.19 -44.40 44.12
C PHE A 29 -45.64 -43.29 45.06
N THR A 30 -44.69 -42.62 45.70
CA THR A 30 -44.97 -41.47 46.57
C THR A 30 -44.87 -40.19 45.74
N LEU A 31 -46.02 -39.61 45.40
CA LEU A 31 -46.09 -38.30 44.75
C LEU A 31 -45.92 -37.17 45.79
N PRO A 32 -45.56 -35.96 45.36
CA PRO A 32 -45.51 -34.80 46.26
C PRO A 32 -46.87 -34.59 46.95
N GLY A 33 -46.86 -34.33 48.25
CA GLY A 33 -48.09 -34.20 49.06
C GLY A 33 -48.89 -32.91 48.85
N THR A 34 -48.36 -31.99 48.05
CA THR A 34 -48.96 -30.70 47.71
C THR A 34 -48.91 -30.49 46.20
N ASP A 35 -49.91 -29.81 45.65
CA ASP A 35 -49.89 -29.40 44.25
C ASP A 35 -48.69 -28.48 43.96
N GLY A 36 -48.12 -28.63 42.76
CA GLY A 36 -47.09 -27.74 42.25
C GLY A 36 -47.68 -26.41 41.74
N THR A 37 -46.80 -25.46 41.47
CA THR A 37 -47.15 -24.23 40.74
C THR A 37 -46.94 -24.41 39.23
N ASN A 38 -47.57 -23.54 38.44
CA ASN A 38 -47.44 -23.57 36.97
C ASN A 38 -45.96 -23.48 36.54
N GLY A 39 -45.54 -24.37 35.64
CA GLY A 39 -44.16 -24.46 35.12
C GLY A 39 -43.21 -25.36 35.91
N GLN A 40 -43.67 -26.00 36.99
CA GLN A 40 -42.88 -26.99 37.72
C GLN A 40 -43.01 -28.40 37.11
N ALA A 41 -41.93 -29.17 37.19
CA ALA A 41 -41.90 -30.60 36.89
C ALA A 41 -41.81 -31.40 38.19
N VAL A 42 -42.22 -32.68 38.14
CA VAL A 42 -41.90 -33.62 39.22
C VAL A 42 -40.42 -34.01 39.08
N THR A 43 -39.63 -33.71 40.09
CA THR A 43 -38.20 -34.06 40.17
C THR A 43 -37.96 -35.09 41.26
N THR A 44 -36.90 -35.88 41.12
CA THR A 44 -36.43 -36.80 42.17
C THR A 44 -35.10 -36.34 42.74
N ASP A 45 -34.89 -36.57 44.04
CA ASP A 45 -33.59 -36.38 44.71
C ASP A 45 -32.61 -37.55 44.51
N GLY A 46 -32.95 -38.54 43.68
CA GLY A 46 -32.14 -39.74 43.44
C GLY A 46 -32.27 -40.82 44.52
N SER A 47 -32.99 -40.54 45.62
CA SER A 47 -33.27 -41.48 46.72
C SER A 47 -34.73 -41.91 46.77
N GLY A 48 -35.50 -41.58 45.73
CA GLY A 48 -36.91 -41.94 45.60
C GLY A 48 -37.89 -40.93 46.20
N ASN A 49 -37.42 -39.79 46.72
CA ASN A 49 -38.33 -38.71 47.12
C ASN A 49 -38.66 -37.85 45.90
N LEU A 50 -39.96 -37.59 45.69
CA LEU A 50 -40.46 -36.77 44.59
C LEU A 50 -40.94 -35.40 45.10
N SER A 51 -40.65 -34.34 44.37
CA SER A 51 -41.10 -32.97 44.66
C SER A 51 -41.44 -32.21 43.37
N PHE A 52 -42.31 -31.20 43.45
CA PHE A 52 -42.49 -30.26 42.34
C PHE A 52 -41.43 -29.17 42.41
N SER A 53 -40.65 -29.01 41.35
CA SER A 53 -39.60 -28.01 41.27
C SER A 53 -39.47 -27.47 39.84
N ALA A 54 -38.86 -26.29 39.69
CA ALA A 54 -38.45 -25.83 38.38
C ALA A 54 -37.38 -26.77 37.79
N VAL A 55 -37.40 -26.98 36.48
CA VAL A 55 -36.35 -27.73 35.81
C VAL A 55 -35.04 -26.95 35.95
N SER A 56 -34.04 -27.57 36.57
CA SER A 56 -32.70 -26.99 36.65
C SER A 56 -32.05 -27.05 35.26
N LEU A 57 -31.81 -25.88 34.66
CA LEU A 57 -31.12 -25.78 33.37
C LEU A 57 -29.62 -26.11 33.47
N THR A 58 -29.05 -26.13 34.69
CA THR A 58 -27.63 -26.42 34.94
C THR A 58 -27.36 -27.88 35.30
N ALA A 59 -28.31 -28.57 35.95
CA ALA A 59 -28.14 -29.96 36.38
C ALA A 59 -29.07 -30.94 35.64
N GLY A 60 -30.21 -30.47 35.14
CA GLY A 60 -31.23 -31.32 34.50
C GLY A 60 -31.05 -31.50 32.99
N VAL A 61 -30.14 -30.75 32.36
CA VAL A 61 -29.83 -30.85 30.93
C VAL A 61 -28.41 -31.41 30.80
N THR A 62 -28.29 -32.69 30.43
CA THR A 62 -27.01 -33.40 30.32
C THR A 62 -26.38 -33.36 28.93
N GLY A 63 -27.11 -32.85 27.93
CA GLY A 63 -26.63 -32.57 26.58
C GLY A 63 -26.46 -31.07 26.32
N THR A 64 -26.21 -30.69 25.08
CA THR A 64 -26.15 -29.27 24.69
C THR A 64 -27.53 -28.61 24.83
N LEU A 65 -27.61 -27.55 25.63
CA LEU A 65 -28.79 -26.69 25.71
C LEU A 65 -28.80 -25.76 24.47
N PRO A 66 -29.81 -25.82 23.58
CA PRO A 66 -29.87 -24.95 22.41
C PRO A 66 -29.86 -23.47 22.81
N VAL A 67 -29.21 -22.62 22.01
CA VAL A 67 -28.96 -21.20 22.33
C VAL A 67 -30.23 -20.42 22.70
N ALA A 68 -31.37 -20.72 22.06
CA ALA A 68 -32.67 -20.08 22.35
C ALA A 68 -33.20 -20.36 23.77
N ASN A 69 -32.77 -21.46 24.40
CA ASN A 69 -33.21 -21.90 25.72
C ASN A 69 -32.10 -21.71 26.78
N GLY A 70 -30.88 -21.36 26.36
CA GLY A 70 -29.71 -21.17 27.22
C GLY A 70 -29.57 -19.77 27.83
N GLY A 71 -30.52 -18.86 27.57
CA GLY A 71 -30.52 -17.50 28.11
C GLY A 71 -29.30 -16.71 27.66
N THR A 72 -29.44 -15.92 26.60
CA THR A 72 -28.39 -15.01 26.13
C THR A 72 -28.06 -13.88 27.12
N GLY A 73 -28.75 -13.76 28.26
CA GLY A 73 -28.74 -12.56 29.10
C GLY A 73 -29.31 -11.31 28.40
N ALA A 74 -29.23 -11.25 27.06
CA ALA A 74 -29.84 -10.29 26.16
C ALA A 74 -31.06 -10.92 25.47
N THR A 75 -32.24 -10.31 25.57
CA THR A 75 -33.48 -10.86 24.98
C THR A 75 -33.57 -10.69 23.45
N THR A 76 -32.67 -9.92 22.86
CA THR A 76 -32.47 -9.77 21.40
C THR A 76 -30.99 -9.55 21.10
N ILE A 77 -30.51 -10.03 19.96
CA ILE A 77 -29.14 -9.78 19.46
C ILE A 77 -29.24 -9.21 18.06
N THR A 78 -28.55 -8.10 17.80
CA THR A 78 -28.45 -7.47 16.47
C THR A 78 -26.98 -7.26 16.11
N GLY A 79 -26.66 -7.29 14.80
CA GLY A 79 -25.30 -7.10 14.31
C GLY A 79 -24.40 -8.33 14.41
N VAL A 80 -23.12 -8.12 14.72
CA VAL A 80 -22.11 -9.19 14.83
C VAL A 80 -22.09 -9.74 16.25
N LEU A 81 -21.97 -11.05 16.41
CA LEU A 81 -21.91 -11.72 17.70
C LEU A 81 -20.45 -12.03 18.06
N LYS A 82 -20.08 -11.89 19.35
CA LYS A 82 -18.79 -12.35 19.86
C LYS A 82 -18.96 -13.43 20.93
N GLY A 83 -18.20 -14.51 20.77
CA GLY A 83 -18.00 -15.50 21.83
C GLY A 83 -16.85 -15.08 22.73
N ASN A 84 -16.99 -15.26 24.04
CA ASN A 84 -15.95 -14.98 25.04
C ASN A 84 -15.48 -16.25 25.77
N GLY A 85 -15.93 -17.43 25.33
CA GLY A 85 -15.51 -18.74 25.83
C GLY A 85 -16.03 -19.16 27.21
N THR A 86 -16.62 -18.23 27.99
CA THR A 86 -17.02 -18.50 29.38
C THR A 86 -18.41 -17.97 29.77
N SER A 87 -19.01 -17.09 28.96
CA SER A 87 -20.34 -16.48 29.18
C SER A 87 -21.22 -16.58 27.92
N ALA A 88 -22.49 -16.16 28.03
CA ALA A 88 -23.39 -16.04 26.90
C ALA A 88 -22.82 -15.13 25.79
N PHE A 89 -23.21 -15.39 24.54
CA PHE A 89 -22.85 -14.53 23.39
C PHE A 89 -23.39 -13.11 23.60
N THR A 90 -22.57 -12.12 23.32
CA THR A 90 -22.94 -10.70 23.33
C THR A 90 -22.80 -10.09 21.94
N ALA A 91 -23.52 -9.00 21.69
CA ALA A 91 -23.29 -8.20 20.48
C ALA A 91 -21.89 -7.58 20.55
N ALA A 92 -21.14 -7.69 19.46
CA ALA A 92 -19.81 -7.12 19.33
C ALA A 92 -19.92 -5.61 19.04
N THR A 93 -19.03 -4.82 19.65
CA THR A 93 -18.97 -3.37 19.49
C THR A 93 -17.96 -2.99 18.42
N ALA A 94 -18.41 -2.28 17.38
CA ALA A 94 -17.55 -1.69 16.35
C ALA A 94 -16.50 -0.75 16.99
N GLY A 95 -15.24 -0.86 16.58
CA GLY A 95 -14.11 -0.09 17.13
C GLY A 95 -13.50 -0.67 18.41
N THR A 96 -14.12 -1.69 19.02
CA THR A 96 -13.56 -2.44 20.15
C THR A 96 -13.26 -3.88 19.77
N ASP A 97 -14.28 -4.60 19.30
CA ASP A 97 -14.18 -6.04 19.01
C ASP A 97 -13.81 -6.32 17.56
N TYR A 98 -14.19 -5.41 16.66
CA TYR A 98 -13.83 -5.42 15.25
C TYR A 98 -13.62 -4.00 14.77
N LEU A 99 -12.99 -3.87 13.60
CA LEU A 99 -12.74 -2.58 13.00
C LEU A 99 -14.07 -1.85 12.72
N ALA A 100 -14.22 -0.65 13.27
CA ALA A 100 -15.37 0.19 12.94
C ALA A 100 -15.40 0.47 11.43
N PRO A 101 -16.56 0.36 10.77
CA PRO A 101 -16.69 0.71 9.36
C PRO A 101 -16.16 2.14 9.15
N PRO A 102 -15.13 2.31 8.32
CA PRO A 102 -14.55 3.62 8.13
C PRO A 102 -15.52 4.52 7.37
N SER A 103 -15.53 5.81 7.71
CA SER A 103 -16.38 6.82 7.06
C SER A 103 -15.55 7.70 6.12
N GLY A 104 -16.01 7.86 4.88
CA GLY A 104 -15.38 8.73 3.88
C GLY A 104 -15.44 8.15 2.47
N THR A 105 -15.06 8.96 1.48
CA THR A 105 -14.97 8.57 0.05
C THR A 105 -13.51 8.53 -0.44
N ALA A 106 -12.55 8.76 0.44
CA ALA A 106 -11.12 8.78 0.12
C ALA A 106 -10.54 7.35 0.07
N ILE A 107 -9.28 7.25 -0.38
CA ILE A 107 -8.48 6.04 -0.16
C ILE A 107 -8.30 5.85 1.35
N LEU A 108 -8.40 4.61 1.82
CA LEU A 108 -8.18 4.26 3.22
C LEU A 108 -6.82 3.61 3.40
N LYS A 109 -6.25 3.81 4.58
CA LYS A 109 -4.99 3.19 4.96
C LYS A 109 -4.92 2.90 6.44
N ALA A 110 -4.04 1.97 6.80
CA ALA A 110 -3.79 1.64 8.19
C ALA A 110 -3.29 2.88 8.93
N ASN A 111 -3.85 3.13 10.12
CA ASN A 111 -3.47 4.27 10.95
C ASN A 111 -2.36 3.93 11.97
N SER A 112 -1.71 2.77 11.83
CA SER A 112 -0.73 2.21 12.78
C SER A 112 -1.23 1.95 14.21
N GLY A 113 -2.51 2.26 14.51
CA GLY A 113 -3.18 2.01 15.78
C GLY A 113 -4.20 0.86 15.73
N GLY A 114 -4.07 -0.04 14.74
CA GLY A 114 -4.97 -1.18 14.56
C GLY A 114 -6.30 -0.84 13.85
N ALA A 115 -6.43 0.36 13.29
CA ALA A 115 -7.62 0.77 12.54
C ALA A 115 -7.27 1.39 11.18
N LEU A 116 -8.30 1.84 10.46
CA LEU A 116 -8.17 2.54 9.18
C LEU A 116 -8.40 4.04 9.37
N ALA A 117 -7.73 4.84 8.56
CA ALA A 117 -7.93 6.26 8.43
C ALA A 117 -7.94 6.66 6.95
N ASN A 118 -8.54 7.82 6.65
CA ASN A 118 -8.49 8.40 5.31
C ASN A 118 -7.05 8.78 4.97
N ALA A 119 -6.67 8.54 3.71
CA ALA A 119 -5.39 8.95 3.18
C ALA A 119 -5.38 10.42 2.80
N THR A 120 -4.34 11.14 3.20
CA THR A 120 -4.12 12.53 2.88
C THR A 120 -3.27 12.63 1.62
N ALA A 121 -3.85 13.14 0.54
CA ALA A 121 -3.13 13.43 -0.69
C ALA A 121 -1.98 14.42 -0.42
N GLY A 122 -0.82 14.21 -1.03
CA GLY A 122 0.38 15.03 -0.85
C GLY A 122 1.26 14.61 0.33
N THR A 123 0.70 13.90 1.31
CA THR A 123 1.48 13.29 2.41
C THR A 123 1.70 11.82 2.15
N ASP A 124 0.61 11.11 1.85
CA ASP A 124 0.60 9.64 1.85
C ASP A 124 0.68 9.05 0.44
N TYR A 125 0.25 9.82 -0.54
CA TYR A 125 0.34 9.53 -1.97
C TYR A 125 0.46 10.84 -2.73
N VAL A 126 0.93 10.77 -3.96
CA VAL A 126 1.04 11.95 -4.84
C VAL A 126 -0.36 12.48 -5.13
N ALA A 127 -0.63 13.72 -4.74
CA ALA A 127 -1.93 14.35 -4.98
C ALA A 127 -2.14 14.57 -6.49
N PRO A 128 -3.19 13.99 -7.09
CA PRO A 128 -3.52 14.28 -8.48
C PRO A 128 -3.75 15.77 -8.70
N GLY A 129 -3.25 16.31 -9.80
CA GLY A 129 -3.43 17.72 -10.19
C GLY A 129 -2.68 18.74 -9.33
N THR A 130 -1.83 18.31 -8.40
CA THR A 130 -0.98 19.19 -7.58
C THR A 130 0.47 19.08 -8.05
N ALA A 131 1.19 20.21 -8.10
CA ALA A 131 2.62 20.19 -8.39
C ALA A 131 3.39 19.47 -7.26
N THR A 132 4.19 18.47 -7.63
CA THR A 132 4.98 17.67 -6.68
C THR A 132 6.39 17.43 -7.22
N THR A 133 7.36 17.31 -6.31
CA THR A 133 8.76 17.01 -6.65
C THR A 133 9.14 15.63 -6.13
N PHE A 134 9.71 14.78 -7.00
CA PHE A 134 10.36 13.55 -6.59
C PHE A 134 11.86 13.82 -6.42
N THR A 135 12.38 13.63 -5.21
CA THR A 135 13.82 13.83 -4.91
C THR A 135 14.64 12.56 -5.04
N ALA A 136 13.99 11.39 -4.98
CA ALA A 136 14.60 10.09 -5.28
C ALA A 136 14.54 9.79 -6.78
N THR A 137 15.45 8.94 -7.25
CA THR A 137 15.45 8.46 -8.64
C THR A 137 14.21 7.62 -8.93
N GLN A 138 13.39 8.09 -9.88
CA GLN A 138 12.25 7.33 -10.38
C GLN A 138 12.67 6.51 -11.60
N THR A 139 12.27 5.23 -11.64
CA THR A 139 12.47 4.36 -12.81
C THR A 139 11.13 4.07 -13.47
N PHE A 140 10.98 4.46 -14.74
CA PHE A 140 9.77 4.19 -15.52
C PHE A 140 10.06 3.04 -16.49
N ASN A 141 9.51 1.85 -16.19
CA ASN A 141 9.67 0.66 -17.02
C ASN A 141 8.38 0.36 -17.78
N GLY A 142 8.52 0.22 -19.09
CA GLY A 142 7.47 -0.30 -19.96
C GLY A 142 7.54 -1.82 -20.01
N THR A 143 6.76 -2.41 -20.91
CA THR A 143 6.85 -3.83 -21.25
C THR A 143 7.18 -3.98 -22.72
N SER A 144 7.29 -5.21 -23.23
CA SER A 144 7.42 -5.47 -24.67
C SER A 144 6.25 -4.94 -25.51
N SER A 145 5.16 -4.49 -24.87
CA SER A 145 3.96 -4.00 -25.55
C SER A 145 3.48 -2.63 -25.06
N VAL A 146 4.19 -1.98 -24.13
CA VAL A 146 3.75 -0.71 -23.52
C VAL A 146 4.94 0.24 -23.35
N ILE A 147 4.81 1.48 -23.85
CA ILE A 147 5.77 2.58 -23.65
C ILE A 147 5.78 2.98 -22.17
N SER A 148 6.96 3.19 -21.59
CA SER A 148 7.11 3.48 -20.16
C SER A 148 6.66 4.87 -19.73
N HIS A 149 6.80 5.86 -20.62
CA HIS A 149 6.46 7.25 -20.36
C HIS A 149 6.26 8.03 -21.68
N VAL A 150 5.25 8.90 -21.72
CA VAL A 150 5.01 9.85 -22.82
C VAL A 150 5.01 11.26 -22.24
N MET A 151 5.86 12.13 -22.77
CA MET A 151 5.94 13.54 -22.37
C MET A 151 5.35 14.42 -23.48
N ALA A 152 4.27 15.14 -23.18
CA ALA A 152 3.64 16.05 -24.14
C ALA A 152 4.14 17.50 -24.00
N ASN A 153 4.43 17.96 -22.78
CA ASN A 153 4.79 19.34 -22.46
C ASN A 153 5.86 19.39 -21.36
N ALA A 154 6.87 18.52 -21.45
CA ALA A 154 8.00 18.54 -20.52
C ALA A 154 8.94 19.71 -20.82
N ALA A 155 9.36 20.41 -19.77
CA ALA A 155 10.43 21.39 -19.83
C ALA A 155 11.74 20.75 -19.36
N GLU A 156 12.84 21.09 -20.03
CA GLU A 156 14.19 20.76 -19.58
C GLU A 156 14.83 21.99 -18.92
N THR A 157 15.56 21.79 -17.83
CA THR A 157 16.25 22.90 -17.15
C THR A 157 17.40 23.42 -18.00
N THR A 158 17.38 24.73 -18.27
CA THR A 158 18.46 25.45 -18.95
C THR A 158 19.15 26.40 -17.99
N THR A 159 20.47 26.32 -17.89
CA THR A 159 21.29 27.34 -17.23
C THR A 159 21.79 28.33 -18.26
N ILE A 160 21.47 29.61 -18.08
CA ILE A 160 21.94 30.70 -18.94
C ILE A 160 23.02 31.47 -18.17
N SER A 161 24.18 31.68 -18.79
CA SER A 161 25.33 32.33 -18.16
C SER A 161 25.99 33.35 -19.09
N ALA A 162 26.27 34.54 -18.58
CA ALA A 162 27.01 35.59 -19.28
C ALA A 162 28.54 35.38 -19.19
N THR A 163 28.99 34.13 -19.38
CA THR A 163 30.40 33.73 -19.30
C THR A 163 30.92 33.37 -20.69
N ALA A 164 32.13 33.81 -21.03
CA ALA A 164 32.79 33.42 -22.27
C ALA A 164 33.34 31.99 -22.14
N ALA A 165 33.13 31.14 -23.15
CA ALA A 165 33.74 29.81 -23.16
C ALA A 165 35.27 29.92 -23.32
N THR A 166 36.01 29.32 -22.40
CA THR A 166 37.47 29.24 -22.36
C THR A 166 37.90 28.21 -21.30
N GLY A 167 39.13 27.71 -21.38
CA GLY A 167 39.69 26.78 -20.39
C GLY A 167 38.88 25.49 -20.23
N THR A 168 38.77 24.97 -19.01
CA THR A 168 37.90 23.82 -18.71
C THR A 168 36.57 24.28 -18.14
N ILE A 169 35.49 23.85 -18.79
CA ILE A 169 34.12 24.12 -18.37
C ILE A 169 33.55 22.83 -17.79
N ASN A 170 33.19 22.87 -16.51
CA ASN A 170 32.50 21.77 -15.87
C ASN A 170 31.01 21.82 -16.23
N TYR A 171 30.50 20.74 -16.81
CA TYR A 171 29.10 20.55 -17.10
C TYR A 171 28.48 19.60 -16.05
N ASP A 172 27.67 20.16 -15.16
CA ASP A 172 26.97 19.44 -14.10
C ASP A 172 25.61 18.94 -14.59
N VAL A 173 25.50 17.63 -14.88
CA VAL A 173 24.26 17.06 -15.46
C VAL A 173 23.09 17.03 -14.46
N THR A 174 23.36 17.16 -13.15
CA THR A 174 22.29 17.19 -12.14
C THR A 174 21.58 18.53 -12.03
N THR A 175 22.14 19.60 -12.59
CA THR A 175 21.56 20.96 -12.48
C THR A 175 20.94 21.45 -13.78
N GLN A 176 21.29 20.85 -14.92
CA GLN A 176 20.87 21.34 -16.24
C GLN A 176 20.94 20.24 -17.30
N SER A 177 20.03 20.32 -18.28
CA SER A 177 20.10 19.56 -19.55
C SER A 177 20.64 20.43 -20.69
N VAL A 178 20.53 21.75 -20.55
CA VAL A 178 21.06 22.74 -21.48
C VAL A 178 21.90 23.77 -20.73
N LEU A 179 23.09 24.06 -21.25
CA LEU A 179 23.89 25.21 -20.84
C LEU A 179 23.92 26.21 -21.99
N TYR A 180 23.70 27.49 -21.74
CA TYR A 180 23.82 28.54 -22.75
C TYR A 180 24.73 29.66 -22.27
N TYR A 181 25.90 29.76 -22.91
CA TYR A 181 26.84 30.85 -22.71
C TYR A 181 26.57 31.96 -23.72
N THR A 182 26.12 33.10 -23.22
CA THR A 182 25.65 34.22 -24.06
C THR A 182 26.77 35.17 -24.49
N SER A 183 27.89 35.17 -23.77
CA SER A 183 29.09 35.95 -24.11
C SER A 183 29.92 35.22 -25.16
N ASN A 184 30.50 35.98 -26.11
CA ASN A 184 31.39 35.43 -27.14
C ASN A 184 32.50 34.58 -26.52
N ALA A 185 32.71 33.36 -27.03
CA ALA A 185 33.86 32.55 -26.67
C ALA A 185 35.18 33.32 -26.88
N SER A 186 36.14 33.10 -25.99
CA SER A 186 37.41 33.83 -25.97
C SER A 186 38.65 32.96 -26.24
N ALA A 187 38.49 31.63 -26.19
CA ALA A 187 39.49 30.65 -26.59
C ALA A 187 38.80 29.32 -26.93
N ASN A 188 39.54 28.36 -27.48
CA ASN A 188 39.07 26.96 -27.49
C ASN A 188 38.99 26.44 -26.05
N TRP A 189 38.09 25.49 -25.80
CA TRP A 189 37.82 25.01 -24.45
C TRP A 189 37.70 23.49 -24.38
N THR A 190 37.87 22.99 -23.16
CA THR A 190 37.54 21.62 -22.76
C THR A 190 36.18 21.61 -22.08
N VAL A 191 35.29 20.69 -22.46
CA VAL A 191 34.09 20.40 -21.66
C VAL A 191 34.33 19.16 -20.81
N ASN A 192 34.16 19.29 -19.49
CA ASN A 192 34.25 18.19 -18.55
C ASN A 192 32.85 17.83 -18.01
N PHE A 193 32.30 16.70 -18.43
CA PHE A 193 31.03 16.20 -17.91
C PHE A 193 31.22 15.53 -16.56
N ARG A 194 30.39 15.89 -15.59
CA ARG A 194 30.36 15.29 -14.24
C ARG A 194 28.92 15.24 -13.74
N GLY A 195 28.69 14.50 -12.65
CA GLY A 195 27.40 14.53 -11.96
C GLY A 195 27.15 15.92 -11.38
N SER A 196 28.00 16.31 -10.45
CA SER A 196 28.07 17.61 -9.79
C SER A 196 29.52 17.91 -9.38
N SER A 197 29.75 18.98 -8.60
CA SER A 197 31.05 19.22 -7.94
C SER A 197 31.42 18.18 -6.88
N GLY A 198 30.43 17.49 -6.29
CA GLY A 198 30.63 16.48 -5.24
C GLY A 198 30.44 15.03 -5.70
N THR A 199 29.88 14.82 -6.90
CA THR A 199 29.54 13.49 -7.42
C THR A 199 30.07 13.33 -8.83
N SER A 200 30.89 12.31 -9.07
CA SER A 200 31.35 11.96 -10.40
C SER A 200 30.21 11.43 -11.27
N LEU A 201 30.28 11.62 -12.58
CA LEU A 201 29.35 11.02 -13.53
C LEU A 201 29.43 9.49 -13.46
N ASN A 202 30.62 8.94 -13.20
CA ASN A 202 30.80 7.53 -12.96
C ASN A 202 29.99 7.02 -11.76
N THR A 203 29.90 7.76 -10.66
CA THR A 203 29.06 7.34 -9.52
C THR A 203 27.57 7.55 -9.81
N LEU A 204 27.22 8.62 -10.54
CA LEU A 204 25.82 8.96 -10.84
C LEU A 204 25.14 7.96 -11.78
N MET A 205 25.83 7.50 -12.83
CA MET A 205 25.26 6.65 -13.86
C MET A 205 25.53 5.16 -13.60
N SER A 206 24.53 4.32 -13.88
CA SER A 206 24.74 2.87 -14.01
C SER A 206 25.30 2.53 -15.40
N THR A 207 26.07 1.43 -15.50
CA THR A 207 26.50 0.90 -16.80
C THR A 207 25.28 0.55 -17.65
N GLY A 208 25.30 0.94 -18.93
CA GLY A 208 24.17 0.78 -19.85
C GLY A 208 23.20 1.98 -19.89
N GLN A 209 23.41 2.99 -19.05
CA GLN A 209 22.64 4.24 -19.12
C GLN A 209 23.31 5.28 -20.03
N SER A 210 22.50 6.20 -20.53
CA SER A 210 22.94 7.36 -21.29
C SER A 210 22.33 8.66 -20.76
N ILE A 211 23.08 9.75 -20.84
CA ILE A 211 22.58 11.12 -20.64
C ILE A 211 22.86 11.91 -21.92
N THR A 212 21.86 12.66 -22.40
CA THR A 212 22.03 13.60 -23.52
C THR A 212 21.93 15.03 -23.00
N VAL A 213 22.87 15.88 -23.41
CA VAL A 213 22.92 17.29 -23.01
C VAL A 213 23.21 18.19 -24.20
N ALA A 214 22.82 19.46 -24.08
CA ALA A 214 23.21 20.50 -25.02
C ALA A 214 24.07 21.59 -24.35
N PHE A 215 25.04 22.11 -25.08
CA PHE A 215 25.80 23.30 -24.72
C PHE A 215 25.77 24.28 -25.90
N LEU A 216 25.17 25.44 -25.69
CA LEU A 216 25.07 26.52 -26.66
C LEU A 216 26.11 27.59 -26.32
N VAL A 217 26.91 28.00 -27.30
CA VAL A 217 27.99 28.98 -27.10
C VAL A 217 27.89 30.07 -28.16
N THR A 218 27.73 31.32 -27.72
CA THR A 218 27.79 32.47 -28.62
C THR A 218 29.22 32.68 -29.13
N GLN A 219 29.35 32.97 -30.42
CA GLN A 219 30.61 33.13 -31.12
C GLN A 219 30.74 34.53 -31.70
N GLY A 220 31.89 35.16 -31.48
CA GLY A 220 32.24 36.43 -32.10
C GLY A 220 32.69 36.27 -33.55
N SER A 221 33.28 37.34 -34.11
CA SER A 221 33.91 37.30 -35.43
C SER A 221 35.08 36.31 -35.50
N THR A 222 35.83 36.17 -34.40
CA THR A 222 36.77 35.07 -34.19
C THR A 222 36.05 33.91 -33.54
N ALA A 223 35.95 32.80 -34.26
CA ALA A 223 35.30 31.60 -33.76
C ALA A 223 36.27 30.68 -33.02
N TYR A 224 35.81 30.13 -31.91
CA TYR A 224 36.47 29.08 -31.14
C TYR A 224 35.59 27.83 -31.08
N TYR A 225 36.12 26.71 -30.61
CA TYR A 225 35.33 25.48 -30.52
C TYR A 225 35.70 24.66 -29.30
N ASN A 226 34.81 23.74 -28.95
CA ASN A 226 35.13 22.67 -28.02
C ASN A 226 36.18 21.75 -28.67
N ASN A 227 37.42 21.84 -28.23
CA ASN A 227 38.53 21.06 -28.79
C ASN A 227 38.89 19.82 -27.96
N ALA A 228 38.31 19.66 -26.77
CA ALA A 228 38.58 18.50 -25.91
C ALA A 228 37.39 18.17 -25.01
N VAL A 229 37.15 16.88 -24.82
CA VAL A 229 36.08 16.40 -23.94
C VAL A 229 36.67 15.55 -22.82
N GLN A 230 36.15 15.75 -21.63
CA GLN A 230 36.48 14.99 -20.44
C GLN A 230 35.20 14.44 -19.79
N VAL A 231 35.36 13.34 -19.07
CA VAL A 231 34.39 12.85 -18.09
C VAL A 231 35.13 12.69 -16.77
N ASP A 232 34.65 13.35 -15.73
CA ASP A 232 35.26 13.31 -14.39
C ASP A 232 36.78 13.64 -14.41
N GLY A 233 37.19 14.56 -15.29
CA GLY A 233 38.57 15.00 -15.49
C GLY A 233 39.41 14.09 -16.40
N ALA A 234 38.93 12.90 -16.76
CA ALA A 234 39.62 12.00 -17.68
C ALA A 234 39.26 12.32 -19.14
N SER A 235 40.25 12.42 -20.02
CA SER A 235 40.03 12.68 -21.44
C SER A 235 39.27 11.54 -22.12
N VAL A 236 38.25 11.91 -22.92
CA VAL A 236 37.48 10.99 -23.76
C VAL A 236 37.49 11.54 -25.18
N THR A 237 37.87 10.71 -26.16
CA THR A 237 37.74 11.07 -27.59
C THR A 237 36.32 10.77 -28.08
N PRO A 238 35.52 11.79 -28.43
CA PRO A 238 34.17 11.56 -28.93
C PRO A 238 34.13 10.86 -30.29
N LYS A 239 33.00 10.22 -30.58
CA LYS A 239 32.57 9.88 -31.93
C LYS A 239 31.81 11.08 -32.50
N TYR A 240 32.47 11.81 -33.39
CA TYR A 240 31.92 13.03 -33.98
C TYR A 240 30.91 12.70 -35.09
N GLN A 241 29.85 13.50 -35.19
CA GLN A 241 28.94 13.50 -36.33
C GLN A 241 29.75 13.72 -37.62
N GLY A 242 29.53 12.89 -38.64
CA GLY A 242 30.32 12.91 -39.88
C GLY A 242 31.72 12.29 -39.76
N GLY A 243 32.11 11.78 -38.59
CA GLY A 243 33.32 10.98 -38.39
C GLY A 243 34.62 11.76 -38.16
N THR A 244 34.60 13.08 -38.28
CA THR A 244 35.79 13.94 -38.16
C THR A 244 35.68 14.88 -36.97
N ALA A 245 36.76 14.98 -36.18
CA ALA A 245 36.83 15.93 -35.09
C ALA A 245 36.74 17.38 -35.61
N TRP A 246 36.11 18.26 -34.84
CA TRP A 246 36.03 19.67 -35.19
C TRP A 246 37.41 20.32 -35.16
N SER A 247 37.68 21.17 -36.15
CA SER A 247 38.92 21.96 -36.25
C SER A 247 38.69 23.46 -36.11
N SER A 248 37.43 23.90 -36.06
CA SER A 248 37.02 25.30 -35.96
C SER A 248 35.61 25.42 -35.38
N GLY A 249 35.27 26.60 -34.85
CA GLY A 249 33.88 26.99 -34.59
C GLY A 249 33.28 27.72 -35.79
N ASN A 250 32.10 28.30 -35.58
CA ASN A 250 31.47 29.16 -36.58
C ASN A 250 31.44 30.62 -36.11
N ALA A 251 31.88 31.54 -36.96
CA ALA A 251 31.92 32.96 -36.62
C ALA A 251 30.53 33.60 -36.69
N SER A 252 30.29 34.56 -35.78
CA SER A 252 29.06 35.35 -35.70
C SER A 252 27.80 34.49 -35.68
N SER A 253 27.77 33.49 -34.80
CA SER A 253 26.68 32.53 -34.65
C SER A 253 26.60 32.01 -33.22
N ILE A 254 25.59 31.19 -32.94
CA ILE A 254 25.59 30.31 -31.78
C ILE A 254 25.99 28.92 -32.27
N ASP A 255 27.08 28.38 -31.72
CA ASP A 255 27.43 26.98 -31.90
C ASP A 255 26.67 26.15 -30.87
N GLY A 256 25.76 25.31 -31.34
CA GLY A 256 25.05 24.35 -30.51
C GLY A 256 25.71 22.99 -30.56
N TYR A 257 26.19 22.53 -29.41
CA TYR A 257 26.80 21.23 -29.24
C TYR A 257 25.85 20.27 -28.53
N THR A 258 25.64 19.08 -29.08
CA THR A 258 24.87 18.01 -28.41
C THR A 258 25.79 16.83 -28.12
N TYR A 259 25.70 16.30 -26.90
CA TYR A 259 26.49 15.16 -26.47
C TYR A 259 25.58 14.07 -25.91
N THR A 260 25.61 12.87 -26.49
CA THR A 260 25.03 11.67 -25.89
C THR A 260 26.16 10.87 -25.25
N ILE A 261 26.15 10.80 -23.93
CA ILE A 261 27.18 10.19 -23.10
C ILE A 261 26.65 8.84 -22.63
N VAL A 262 27.25 7.74 -23.09
CA VAL A 262 26.87 6.37 -22.74
C VAL A 262 27.92 5.80 -21.80
N LYS A 263 27.50 5.31 -20.63
CA LYS A 263 28.39 4.61 -19.71
C LYS A 263 28.47 3.13 -20.10
N THR A 264 29.64 2.68 -20.56
CA THR A 264 29.87 1.32 -21.08
C THR A 264 30.51 0.38 -20.07
N GLY A 265 31.04 0.92 -18.96
CA GLY A 265 31.63 0.16 -17.87
C GLY A 265 32.00 1.06 -16.69
N ASN A 266 32.74 0.54 -15.72
CA ASN A 266 33.24 1.37 -14.62
C ASN A 266 34.27 2.38 -15.14
N ALA A 267 33.98 3.67 -14.96
CA ALA A 267 34.76 4.80 -15.47
C ALA A 267 35.05 4.73 -16.98
N ALA A 268 34.19 4.06 -17.75
CA ALA A 268 34.32 3.89 -19.19
C ALA A 268 33.10 4.47 -19.91
N PHE A 269 33.35 5.39 -20.85
CA PHE A 269 32.31 6.16 -21.53
C PHE A 269 32.54 6.21 -23.04
N THR A 270 31.45 6.17 -23.79
CA THR A 270 31.41 6.51 -25.21
C THR A 270 30.57 7.77 -25.37
N ILE A 271 31.11 8.77 -26.05
CA ILE A 271 30.40 10.05 -26.28
C ILE A 271 30.17 10.22 -27.78
N PHE A 272 28.92 10.44 -28.17
CA PHE A 272 28.56 10.88 -29.51
C PHE A 272 28.36 12.39 -29.48
N ALA A 273 29.06 13.11 -30.35
CA ALA A 273 29.09 14.57 -30.33
C ALA A 273 28.70 15.16 -31.69
N ALA A 274 27.83 16.16 -31.69
CA ALA A 274 27.46 16.94 -32.87
C ALA A 274 27.58 18.44 -32.58
N GLN A 275 27.92 19.22 -33.59
CA GLN A 275 27.99 20.68 -33.56
C GLN A 275 27.11 21.21 -34.68
N THR A 276 26.22 22.14 -34.36
CA THR A 276 25.31 22.80 -35.31
C THR A 276 25.50 24.31 -35.20
N LYS A 277 25.54 24.99 -36.35
CA LYS A 277 25.56 26.45 -36.43
C LYS A 277 24.14 27.00 -36.43
N PHE A 278 23.85 27.97 -35.57
CA PHE A 278 22.61 28.76 -35.58
C PHE A 278 22.96 30.23 -35.80
N ALA A 279 22.43 30.86 -36.84
CA ALA A 279 22.75 32.22 -37.27
C ALA A 279 21.49 33.03 -37.54
#